data_AF-A0A917Z5A0-F1
#
_entry.id   AF-A0A917Z5A0-F1
#
_cell.length_a   1.000
_cell.length_b   1.000
_cell.length_c   1.000
_cell.angle_alpha   90.00
_cell.angle_beta   90.00
_cell.angle_gamma   90.00
#
_symmetry.space_group_name_H-M   'P 1'
#
loop_
_entity.id
_entity.type
_entity.pdbx_description
1 polymer ?
#
loop_
_entity_poly.entity_id
_entity_poly.type
_entity_poly.pdbx_seq_one_letter_code
_entity_poly.pdbx_strand_id
1 'polypeptide(L)'
;MTRTSRLGAALVLAAAVACAGSGCAVIPVGGPFPVEEAGGGDLSKPFQRMIAVSPRDDWSPQQVVQGLQAAMAAYADDPEVLPGYLTGEAAKTWRPDGPVTVIGNTPKYEYVGKGDGKEVRIRLTGTPVARIEDDDTYVPISGAQPQRIDFLLLQNEQGAYRVTSMEGGSGLLLTQDDVSRAYRPTSLYYLAGPPGVADPATDRRLVADRVRLRVKPTENFAETIVRRLLQGPSRALSGAVGSVFPQGLSVRSVRSADDRVVVNLSGPIDAGGVFADGLKAQLKWSLNANNVANGRIIEVQLDGEPFFSSEALTIPAILREEWLDNDVRPAYYTSKGAVHSLNDDGAGNAVQGPAGQPGETYTNLAMSGGGDLIAGKHQGGGGIWVTRVAPDGRWEQWIPGNELTAPSWHRDGTLWTYDKAAGAVLRCDVTAGRGPERVAAPGLDNLDVTRLRIARDGVRVAVTIGENQVMIGAITSGAGATMLGNFQTLTTVKDEEIRDIAWRDGERLLVLVQSNAVQSVREINIGDGETTQLPTGNKGLKSLTALSDRVLAATQDGGEVLEFKRESQAWTSKVESDADSPLFPLG
;
A
#
# COMPACT_ATOMS: atom_id res chain seq x y z
N MET A 1 -57.34 50.46 0.86
CA MET A 1 -56.90 49.09 1.20
C MET A 1 -56.43 49.07 2.64
N THR A 2 -57.12 48.29 3.45
CA THR A 2 -57.29 48.42 4.90
C THR A 2 -56.08 47.95 5.71
N ARG A 3 -55.79 48.65 6.81
CA ARG A 3 -54.74 48.36 7.82
C ARG A 3 -54.83 46.94 8.44
N THR A 4 -55.87 46.17 8.14
CA THR A 4 -56.09 44.80 8.58
C THR A 4 -55.22 43.76 7.86
N SER A 5 -54.68 44.04 6.67
CA SER A 5 -53.85 43.06 5.94
C SER A 5 -52.40 42.96 6.42
N ARG A 6 -51.90 43.97 7.13
CA ARG A 6 -50.49 44.00 7.61
C ARG A 6 -50.27 43.23 8.91
N LEU A 7 -51.31 43.10 9.75
CA LEU A 7 -51.26 42.31 10.99
C LEU A 7 -51.38 40.79 10.73
N GLY A 8 -52.13 40.39 9.70
CA GLY A 8 -52.23 38.99 9.30
C GLY A 8 -50.92 38.43 8.73
N ALA A 9 -50.19 39.23 7.94
CA ALA A 9 -48.90 38.81 7.38
C ALA A 9 -47.81 38.64 8.44
N ALA A 10 -47.80 39.48 9.50
CA ALA A 10 -46.83 39.37 10.59
C ALA A 10 -47.05 38.13 11.48
N LEU A 11 -48.32 37.74 11.70
CA LEU A 11 -48.67 36.54 12.48
C LEU A 11 -48.38 35.23 11.72
N VAL A 12 -48.56 35.22 10.40
CA VAL A 12 -48.20 34.06 9.56
C VAL A 12 -46.68 33.90 9.46
N LEU A 13 -45.93 35.01 9.40
CA LEU A 13 -44.47 34.95 9.36
C LEU A 13 -43.87 34.51 10.71
N ALA A 14 -44.45 34.94 11.84
CA ALA A 14 -44.04 34.51 13.17
C ALA A 14 -44.35 33.02 13.44
N ALA A 15 -45.49 32.51 12.94
CA ALA A 15 -45.82 31.09 13.02
C ALA A 15 -44.93 30.23 12.11
N ALA A 16 -44.55 30.73 10.93
CA ALA A 16 -43.63 30.03 10.03
C ALA A 16 -42.19 29.94 10.58
N VAL A 17 -41.72 30.98 11.29
CA VAL A 17 -40.40 30.98 11.95
C VAL A 17 -40.39 30.10 13.20
N ALA A 18 -41.51 29.99 13.93
CA ALA A 18 -41.62 29.09 15.08
C ALA A 18 -41.64 27.60 14.67
N CYS A 19 -42.21 27.25 13.51
CA CYS A 19 -42.22 25.86 13.01
C CYS A 19 -40.88 25.42 12.40
N ALA A 20 -39.97 26.34 12.06
CA ALA A 20 -38.63 26.00 11.56
C ALA A 20 -37.65 25.53 12.65
N GLY A 21 -38.03 25.63 13.94
CA GLY A 21 -37.19 25.29 15.09
C GLY A 21 -37.24 23.83 15.56
N SER A 22 -38.04 22.96 14.92
CA SER A 22 -38.10 21.52 15.26
C SER A 22 -37.54 20.64 14.13
N GLY A 23 -36.42 21.07 13.55
CA GLY A 23 -35.53 20.12 12.91
C GLY A 23 -34.90 19.24 13.99
N CYS A 24 -35.61 18.20 14.42
CA CYS A 24 -34.97 17.08 15.10
C CYS A 24 -33.91 16.56 14.14
N ALA A 25 -32.65 16.97 14.35
CA ALA A 25 -31.53 16.26 13.76
C ALA A 25 -31.68 14.81 14.22
N VAL A 26 -32.06 13.92 13.30
CA VAL A 26 -32.07 12.49 13.56
C VAL A 26 -30.61 12.10 13.67
N ILE A 27 -30.09 12.22 14.88
CA ILE A 27 -28.82 11.64 15.28
C ILE A 27 -28.98 10.13 15.09
N PRO A 28 -28.21 9.48 14.20
CA PRO A 28 -28.28 8.04 14.03
C PRO A 28 -28.10 7.38 15.40
N VAL A 29 -29.08 6.56 15.79
CA VAL A 29 -29.03 5.87 17.07
C VAL A 29 -27.84 4.90 17.02
N GLY A 30 -26.81 5.18 17.80
CA GLY A 30 -25.68 4.26 17.99
C GLY A 30 -24.51 4.42 17.03
N GLY A 31 -24.27 5.58 16.42
CA GLY A 31 -22.96 5.90 15.83
C GLY A 31 -22.02 6.50 16.89
N PRO A 32 -20.70 6.28 16.83
CA PRO A 32 -19.78 7.05 17.65
C PRO A 32 -19.75 8.49 17.16
N PHE A 33 -19.90 9.46 18.07
CA PHE A 33 -19.86 10.87 17.69
C PHE A 33 -18.42 11.39 17.81
N PRO A 34 -17.90 12.08 16.78
CA PRO A 34 -16.60 12.69 16.88
C PRO A 34 -16.67 13.85 17.87
N VAL A 35 -15.77 13.85 18.85
CA VAL A 35 -15.45 15.06 19.61
C VAL A 35 -14.08 15.52 19.17
N GLU A 36 -13.99 16.77 18.69
CA GLU A 36 -12.71 17.42 18.45
C GLU A 36 -12.06 17.68 19.81
N GLU A 37 -11.07 16.88 20.16
CA GLU A 37 -10.20 17.15 21.29
C GLU A 37 -8.84 17.59 20.75
N ALA A 38 -8.28 18.66 21.32
CA ALA A 38 -6.94 19.16 21.00
C ALA A 38 -5.83 18.24 21.56
N GLY A 39 -6.08 16.93 21.61
CA GLY A 39 -5.25 15.91 22.22
C GLY A 39 -4.22 15.33 21.25
N GLY A 40 -3.45 16.18 20.59
CA GLY A 40 -2.26 15.77 19.86
C GLY A 40 -1.08 16.52 20.43
N GLY A 41 -0.31 15.91 21.34
CA GLY A 41 0.99 16.46 21.69
C GLY A 41 1.89 16.58 20.45
N ASP A 42 3.03 17.24 20.57
CA ASP A 42 3.99 17.54 19.47
C ASP A 42 4.51 16.29 18.67
N LEU A 43 4.15 15.07 19.11
CA LEU A 43 4.47 13.79 18.48
C LEU A 43 3.25 13.04 17.92
N SER A 44 2.09 13.69 17.87
CA SER A 44 0.84 13.16 17.33
C SER A 44 0.13 14.23 16.51
N LYS A 45 -0.55 13.85 15.42
CA LYS A 45 -1.54 14.74 14.81
C LYS A 45 -2.80 14.74 15.67
N PRO A 46 -3.57 15.85 15.72
CA PRO A 46 -4.90 15.83 16.32
C PRO A 46 -5.75 14.70 15.73
N PHE A 47 -6.60 14.10 16.56
CA PHE A 47 -7.53 13.07 16.15
C PHE A 47 -8.89 13.29 16.83
N GLN A 48 -9.95 12.80 16.19
CA GLN A 48 -11.29 12.86 16.74
C GLN A 48 -11.51 11.61 17.57
N ARG A 49 -11.85 11.80 18.85
CA ARG A 49 -12.22 10.68 19.72
C ARG A 49 -13.60 10.17 19.33
N MET A 50 -13.75 8.86 19.41
CA MET A 50 -15.00 8.19 19.12
C MET A 50 -15.63 7.79 20.44
N ILE A 51 -16.79 8.36 20.77
CA ILE A 51 -17.50 8.02 22.02
C ILE A 51 -18.57 6.97 21.72
N ALA A 52 -18.46 5.80 22.35
CA ALA A 52 -19.50 4.79 22.28
C ALA A 52 -20.49 4.91 23.45
N VAL A 53 -21.73 4.53 23.19
CA VAL A 53 -22.79 4.52 24.20
C VAL A 53 -22.95 3.10 24.72
N SER A 54 -23.10 2.91 26.04
CA SER A 54 -23.41 1.61 26.63
C SER A 54 -24.78 1.08 26.16
N PRO A 55 -24.96 -0.25 26.04
CA PRO A 55 -26.23 -0.82 25.60
C PRO A 55 -27.33 -0.54 26.62
N ARG A 56 -28.54 -0.23 26.14
CA ARG A 56 -29.71 -0.05 26.99
C ARG A 56 -30.59 -1.29 26.97
N ASP A 57 -31.34 -1.48 28.04
CA ASP A 57 -32.18 -2.65 28.22
C ASP A 57 -33.43 -2.65 27.32
N ASP A 58 -33.85 -1.47 26.84
CA ASP A 58 -34.99 -1.27 25.95
C ASP A 58 -34.65 -1.34 24.45
N TRP A 59 -33.38 -1.59 24.11
CA TRP A 59 -32.95 -1.62 22.71
C TRP A 59 -33.43 -2.86 21.97
N SER A 60 -33.85 -2.64 20.73
CA SER A 60 -34.12 -3.73 19.79
C SER A 60 -32.83 -4.51 19.46
N PRO A 61 -32.93 -5.77 19.03
CA PRO A 61 -31.77 -6.55 18.61
C PRO A 61 -30.92 -5.85 17.55
N GLN A 62 -31.56 -5.14 16.61
CA GLN A 62 -30.88 -4.35 15.59
C GLN A 62 -30.07 -3.19 16.20
N GLN A 63 -30.66 -2.44 17.14
CA GLN A 63 -29.96 -1.34 17.83
C GLN A 63 -28.78 -1.85 18.65
N VAL A 64 -28.88 -3.04 19.26
CA VAL A 64 -27.76 -3.68 19.97
C VAL A 64 -26.59 -3.99 19.02
N VAL A 65 -26.85 -4.54 17.83
CA VAL A 65 -25.78 -4.80 16.85
C VAL A 65 -25.17 -3.50 16.31
N GLN A 66 -25.99 -2.48 16.03
CA GLN A 66 -25.51 -1.16 15.60
C GLN A 66 -24.62 -0.50 16.66
N GLY A 67 -25.06 -0.51 17.93
CA GLY A 67 -24.28 0.01 19.03
C GLY A 67 -23.01 -0.79 19.30
N LEU A 68 -23.04 -2.12 19.13
CA LEU A 68 -21.83 -2.95 19.22
C LEU A 68 -20.82 -2.56 18.12
N GLN A 69 -21.27 -2.33 16.88
CA GLN A 69 -20.39 -1.85 15.79
C GLN A 69 -19.74 -0.50 16.16
N ALA A 70 -20.50 0.43 16.74
CA ALA A 70 -19.93 1.69 17.22
C ALA A 70 -18.95 1.51 18.37
N ALA A 71 -19.24 0.60 19.31
CA ALA A 71 -18.32 0.26 20.40
C ALA A 71 -17.04 -0.41 19.90
N MET A 72 -17.10 -1.21 18.83
CA MET A 72 -15.92 -1.73 18.14
C MET A 72 -15.04 -0.61 17.59
N ALA A 73 -15.65 0.42 16.99
CA ALA A 73 -14.93 1.55 16.42
C ALA A 73 -14.30 2.45 17.49
N ALA A 74 -14.98 2.64 18.62
CA ALA A 74 -14.51 3.40 19.78
C ALA A 74 -13.61 2.61 20.75
N TYR A 75 -13.28 1.34 20.46
CA TYR A 75 -12.63 0.46 21.44
C TYR A 75 -11.31 1.02 22.01
N ALA A 76 -10.54 1.75 21.21
CA ALA A 76 -9.29 2.37 21.66
C ALA A 76 -9.54 3.51 22.66
N ASP A 77 -10.66 4.22 22.50
CA ASP A 77 -11.08 5.34 23.34
C ASP A 77 -11.76 4.86 24.63
N ASP A 78 -12.69 3.91 24.50
CA ASP A 78 -13.58 3.46 25.58
C ASP A 78 -13.63 1.91 25.64
N PRO A 79 -12.54 1.23 26.05
CA PRO A 79 -12.45 -0.24 26.00
C PRO A 79 -13.47 -0.97 26.88
N GLU A 80 -14.06 -0.29 27.87
CA GLU A 80 -15.04 -0.84 28.79
C GLU A 80 -16.46 -0.96 28.20
N VAL A 81 -16.75 -0.24 27.10
CA VAL A 81 -18.11 -0.19 26.53
C VAL A 81 -18.46 -1.43 25.72
N LEU A 82 -17.52 -1.91 24.89
CA LEU A 82 -17.74 -3.07 24.02
C LEU A 82 -18.15 -4.33 24.79
N PRO A 83 -17.48 -4.74 25.89
CA PRO A 83 -17.88 -5.90 26.68
C PRO A 83 -19.34 -5.84 27.16
N GLY A 84 -19.89 -4.65 27.39
CA GLY A 84 -21.27 -4.47 27.82
C GLY A 84 -22.31 -4.98 26.81
N TYR A 85 -21.97 -5.02 25.52
CA TYR A 85 -22.83 -5.53 24.44
C TYR A 85 -22.84 -7.05 24.31
N LEU A 86 -21.87 -7.72 24.93
CA LEU A 86 -21.64 -9.15 24.78
C LEU A 86 -22.29 -9.94 25.92
N THR A 87 -22.56 -11.22 25.69
CA THR A 87 -22.83 -12.15 26.79
C THR A 87 -21.53 -12.41 27.57
N GLY A 88 -21.65 -12.89 28.82
CA GLY A 88 -20.48 -13.17 29.65
C GLY A 88 -19.51 -14.19 29.05
N GLU A 89 -20.01 -15.15 28.26
CA GLU A 89 -19.15 -16.11 27.54
C GLU A 89 -18.52 -15.48 26.30
N ALA A 90 -19.27 -14.69 25.52
CA ALA A 90 -18.74 -14.00 24.36
C ALA A 90 -17.65 -12.98 24.73
N ALA A 91 -17.81 -12.27 25.84
CA ALA A 91 -16.83 -11.29 26.32
C ALA A 91 -15.46 -11.92 26.65
N LYS A 92 -15.40 -13.20 27.03
CA LYS A 92 -14.14 -13.90 27.33
C LYS A 92 -13.34 -14.24 26.07
N THR A 93 -14.03 -14.50 24.97
CA THR A 93 -13.42 -14.93 23.70
C THR A 93 -13.26 -13.81 22.69
N TRP A 94 -13.95 -12.68 22.88
CA TRP A 94 -13.82 -11.52 21.99
C TRP A 94 -12.40 -10.92 22.01
N ARG A 95 -11.85 -10.58 20.84
CA ARG A 95 -10.48 -10.10 20.65
C ARG A 95 -10.51 -8.79 19.85
N PRO A 96 -10.78 -7.65 20.51
CA PRO A 96 -10.88 -6.34 19.87
C PRO A 96 -9.52 -5.75 19.45
N ASP A 97 -8.43 -6.43 19.82
CA ASP A 97 -7.05 -6.24 19.41
C ASP A 97 -6.64 -7.07 18.17
N GLY A 98 -7.51 -7.96 17.70
CA GLY A 98 -7.29 -8.81 16.53
C GLY A 98 -7.60 -8.13 15.19
N PRO A 99 -7.83 -8.91 14.12
CA PRO A 99 -7.96 -8.39 12.77
C PRO A 99 -9.27 -7.62 12.59
N VAL A 100 -9.28 -6.72 11.62
CA VAL A 100 -10.41 -5.84 11.31
C VAL A 100 -11.01 -6.21 9.95
N THR A 101 -12.30 -6.48 9.93
CA THR A 101 -13.08 -6.51 8.70
C THR A 101 -13.58 -5.12 8.39
N VAL A 102 -13.26 -4.59 7.20
CA VAL A 102 -13.68 -3.25 6.76
C VAL A 102 -14.78 -3.37 5.71
N ILE A 103 -15.90 -2.70 5.95
CA ILE A 103 -17.05 -2.64 5.05
C ILE A 103 -17.38 -1.21 4.63
N GLY A 104 -18.18 -1.06 3.57
CA GLY A 104 -18.66 0.24 3.13
C GLY A 104 -19.55 0.93 4.18
N ASN A 105 -19.69 2.25 4.05
CA ASN A 105 -20.31 3.11 5.06
C ASN A 105 -21.83 2.97 5.24
N THR A 106 -22.50 2.20 4.37
CA THR A 106 -23.96 2.01 4.40
C THR A 106 -24.35 0.54 4.55
N PRO A 107 -23.97 -0.14 5.64
CA PRO A 107 -24.42 -1.50 5.90
C PRO A 107 -25.93 -1.53 6.14
N LYS A 108 -26.58 -2.62 5.70
CA LYS A 108 -27.99 -2.90 5.97
C LYS A 108 -28.10 -3.91 7.09
N TYR A 109 -29.04 -3.68 8.00
CA TYR A 109 -29.33 -4.56 9.12
C TYR A 109 -30.73 -5.14 8.96
N GLU A 110 -30.84 -6.45 9.02
CA GLU A 110 -32.10 -7.16 8.80
C GLU A 110 -32.34 -8.17 9.93
N TYR A 111 -33.54 -8.14 10.51
CA TYR A 111 -33.98 -9.20 11.40
C TYR A 111 -34.30 -10.45 10.58
N VAL A 112 -33.57 -11.53 10.80
CA VAL A 112 -33.72 -12.77 10.01
C VAL A 112 -34.71 -13.74 10.66
N GLY A 113 -34.85 -13.69 11.98
CA GLY A 113 -35.75 -14.60 12.70
C GLY A 113 -35.34 -14.83 14.14
N LYS A 114 -36.15 -15.65 14.83
CA LYS A 114 -35.77 -16.25 16.11
C LYS A 114 -34.85 -17.45 15.86
N GLY A 115 -33.80 -17.57 16.67
CA GLY A 115 -33.00 -18.79 16.78
C GLY A 115 -33.68 -19.80 17.70
N ASP A 116 -32.89 -20.66 18.34
CA ASP A 116 -33.42 -21.61 19.30
C ASP A 116 -33.73 -20.92 20.64
N GLY A 117 -34.90 -21.18 21.20
CA GLY A 117 -35.30 -20.63 22.50
C GLY A 117 -35.46 -19.09 22.51
N LYS A 118 -34.58 -18.39 23.24
CA LYS A 118 -34.57 -16.92 23.42
C LYS A 118 -33.60 -16.19 22.48
N GLU A 119 -33.11 -16.89 21.45
CA GLU A 119 -32.14 -16.32 20.52
C GLU A 119 -32.81 -15.53 19.40
N VAL A 120 -32.11 -14.51 18.92
CA VAL A 120 -32.49 -13.68 17.78
C VAL A 120 -31.30 -13.56 16.83
N ARG A 121 -31.56 -13.61 15.52
CA ARG A 121 -30.54 -13.41 14.49
C ARG A 121 -30.74 -12.08 13.76
N ILE A 122 -29.68 -11.27 13.75
CA ILE A 122 -29.59 -10.05 12.94
C ILE A 122 -28.52 -10.27 11.87
N ARG A 123 -28.86 -9.98 10.61
CA ARG A 123 -27.92 -10.04 9.49
C ARG A 123 -27.48 -8.64 9.12
N LEU A 124 -26.17 -8.43 9.12
CA LEU A 124 -25.56 -7.28 8.47
C LEU A 124 -25.23 -7.64 7.02
N THR A 125 -25.59 -6.79 6.07
CA THR A 125 -25.13 -6.86 4.68
C THR A 125 -24.34 -5.62 4.33
N GLY A 126 -23.06 -5.76 3.98
CA GLY A 126 -22.18 -4.66 3.64
C GLY A 126 -21.29 -4.99 2.45
N THR A 127 -20.89 -3.97 1.69
CA THR A 127 -19.87 -4.13 0.65
C THR A 127 -18.51 -4.31 1.34
N PRO A 128 -17.80 -5.43 1.19
CA PRO A 128 -16.46 -5.59 1.75
C PRO A 128 -15.49 -4.61 1.05
N VAL A 129 -14.63 -3.98 1.83
CA VAL A 129 -13.69 -2.95 1.37
C VAL A 129 -12.25 -3.40 1.59
N ALA A 130 -11.94 -3.94 2.76
CA ALA A 130 -10.58 -4.37 3.10
C ALA A 130 -10.55 -5.28 4.34
N ARG A 131 -9.39 -5.84 4.63
CA ARG A 131 -9.03 -6.43 5.93
C ARG A 131 -7.80 -5.72 6.49
N ILE A 132 -7.80 -5.41 7.78
CA ILE A 132 -6.57 -5.07 8.52
C ILE A 132 -6.17 -6.32 9.29
N GLU A 133 -4.98 -6.81 9.03
CA GLU A 133 -4.46 -8.07 9.57
C GLU A 133 -3.84 -7.88 10.96
N ASP A 134 -3.49 -8.98 11.63
CA ASP A 134 -2.85 -8.96 12.94
C ASP A 134 -1.47 -8.26 12.95
N ASP A 135 -0.81 -8.17 11.79
CA ASP A 135 0.44 -7.44 11.60
C ASP A 135 0.22 -6.00 11.08
N ASP A 136 -1.01 -5.49 11.19
CA ASP A 136 -1.47 -4.18 10.72
C ASP A 136 -1.43 -3.99 9.18
N THR A 137 -1.19 -5.04 8.40
CA THR A 137 -1.25 -4.95 6.93
C THR A 137 -2.68 -4.61 6.49
N TYR A 138 -2.85 -3.60 5.65
CA TYR A 138 -4.14 -3.31 5.01
C TYR A 138 -4.23 -4.05 3.68
N VAL A 139 -5.16 -4.99 3.58
CA VAL A 139 -5.39 -5.78 2.37
C VAL A 139 -6.69 -5.31 1.72
N PRO A 140 -6.63 -4.54 0.62
CA PRO A 140 -7.82 -4.08 -0.08
C PRO A 140 -8.58 -5.26 -0.71
N ILE A 141 -9.91 -5.16 -0.75
CA ILE A 141 -10.79 -6.13 -1.40
C ILE A 141 -11.53 -5.40 -2.51
N SER A 142 -11.20 -5.70 -3.76
CA SER A 142 -11.86 -5.10 -4.94
C SER A 142 -12.80 -6.10 -5.63
N GLY A 143 -13.92 -5.60 -6.15
CA GLY A 143 -14.84 -6.40 -6.96
C GLY A 143 -15.58 -7.51 -6.20
N ALA A 144 -15.60 -7.51 -4.86
CA ALA A 144 -16.32 -8.52 -4.09
C ALA A 144 -17.83 -8.27 -4.05
N GLN A 145 -18.61 -9.35 -3.94
CA GLN A 145 -20.05 -9.27 -3.70
C GLN A 145 -20.33 -8.78 -2.27
N PRO A 146 -21.50 -8.16 -1.99
CA PRO A 146 -21.88 -7.80 -0.64
C PRO A 146 -21.78 -9.01 0.31
N GLN A 147 -21.03 -8.83 1.38
CA GLN A 147 -20.84 -9.84 2.42
C GLN A 147 -22.02 -9.78 3.38
N ARG A 148 -22.49 -10.96 3.80
CA ARG A 148 -23.49 -11.13 4.85
C ARG A 148 -22.80 -11.64 6.11
N ILE A 149 -23.08 -11.01 7.24
CA ILE A 149 -22.51 -11.35 8.55
C ILE A 149 -23.67 -11.52 9.52
N ASP A 150 -23.88 -12.73 10.02
CA ASP A 150 -24.92 -13.03 10.99
C ASP A 150 -24.44 -12.83 12.43
N PHE A 151 -25.22 -12.07 13.20
CA PHE A 151 -25.08 -11.89 14.64
C PHE A 151 -26.14 -12.72 15.36
N LEU A 152 -25.72 -13.46 16.38
CA LEU A 152 -26.62 -14.17 17.29
C LEU A 152 -26.71 -13.40 18.61
N LEU A 153 -27.94 -13.11 19.04
CA LEU A 153 -28.22 -12.39 20.28
C LEU A 153 -29.06 -13.25 21.22
N LEU A 154 -28.80 -13.16 22.51
CA LEU A 154 -29.58 -13.78 23.56
C LEU A 154 -30.29 -12.72 24.40
N GLN A 155 -31.56 -12.94 24.69
CA GLN A 155 -32.31 -12.11 25.63
C GLN A 155 -32.07 -12.59 27.07
N ASN A 156 -31.58 -11.69 27.93
CA ASN A 156 -31.37 -11.98 29.36
C ASN A 156 -32.70 -12.02 30.15
N GLU A 157 -32.61 -12.28 31.45
CA GLU A 157 -33.79 -12.38 32.33
C GLU A 157 -34.56 -11.06 32.45
N GLN A 158 -33.87 -9.92 32.31
CA GLN A 158 -34.43 -8.58 32.35
C GLN A 158 -35.03 -8.14 31.00
N GLY A 159 -34.94 -8.97 29.97
CA GLY A 159 -35.49 -8.68 28.64
C GLY A 159 -34.51 -7.95 27.70
N ALA A 160 -33.29 -7.66 28.13
CA ALA A 160 -32.28 -6.98 27.34
C ALA A 160 -31.50 -7.97 26.45
N TYR A 161 -31.17 -7.55 25.23
CA TYR A 161 -30.39 -8.37 24.30
C TYR A 161 -28.88 -8.17 24.47
N ARG A 162 -28.11 -9.26 24.36
CA ARG A 162 -26.65 -9.26 24.32
C ARG A 162 -26.16 -10.19 23.21
N VAL A 163 -25.05 -9.83 22.56
CA VAL A 163 -24.47 -10.59 21.44
C VAL A 163 -23.69 -11.79 21.98
N THR A 164 -24.01 -12.96 21.44
CA THR A 164 -23.34 -14.23 21.77
C THR A 164 -22.24 -14.56 20.76
N SER A 165 -22.44 -14.25 19.48
CA SER A 165 -21.46 -14.52 18.43
C SER A 165 -21.67 -13.64 17.20
N MET A 166 -20.60 -13.49 16.43
CA MET A 166 -20.58 -12.89 15.10
C MET A 166 -19.99 -13.89 14.11
N GLU A 167 -20.65 -14.10 12.98
CA GLU A 167 -20.10 -14.91 11.89
C GLU A 167 -18.78 -14.32 11.39
N GLY A 168 -17.78 -15.17 11.13
CA GLY A 168 -16.46 -14.72 10.71
C GLY A 168 -15.49 -14.36 11.84
N GLY A 169 -15.90 -14.48 13.11
CA GLY A 169 -15.00 -14.44 14.26
C GLY A 169 -15.31 -13.32 15.25
N SER A 170 -14.33 -12.98 16.09
CA SER A 170 -14.51 -12.08 17.23
C SER A 170 -13.56 -10.88 17.21
N GLY A 171 -13.15 -10.48 16.00
CA GLY A 171 -12.38 -9.27 15.74
C GLY A 171 -13.27 -8.02 15.66
N LEU A 172 -12.76 -6.97 15.00
CA LEU A 172 -13.55 -5.75 14.78
C LEU A 172 -14.21 -5.75 13.39
N LEU A 173 -15.43 -5.26 13.33
CA LEU A 173 -16.15 -4.98 12.10
C LEU A 173 -16.37 -3.47 11.99
N LEU A 174 -15.60 -2.80 11.14
CA LEU A 174 -15.57 -1.34 11.03
C LEU A 174 -16.05 -0.88 9.66
N THR A 175 -16.71 0.28 9.61
CA THR A 175 -16.93 0.95 8.33
C THR A 175 -15.64 1.61 7.84
N GLN A 176 -15.57 1.95 6.55
CA GLN A 176 -14.44 2.72 6.00
C GLN A 176 -14.23 4.05 6.73
N ASP A 177 -15.32 4.70 7.14
CA ASP A 177 -15.28 5.93 7.93
C ASP A 177 -14.77 5.71 9.37
N ASP A 178 -15.09 4.57 9.99
CA ASP A 178 -14.52 4.22 11.29
C ASP A 178 -13.00 4.03 11.19
N VAL A 179 -12.53 3.36 10.12
CA VAL A 179 -11.10 3.17 9.87
C VAL A 179 -10.40 4.50 9.61
N SER A 180 -10.99 5.43 8.87
CA SER A 180 -10.38 6.74 8.59
C SER A 180 -10.24 7.60 9.85
N ARG A 181 -11.11 7.41 10.84
CA ARG A 181 -11.03 8.07 12.15
C ARG A 181 -10.04 7.38 13.09
N ALA A 182 -10.19 6.08 13.31
CA ALA A 182 -9.48 5.32 14.34
C ALA A 182 -8.09 4.84 13.92
N TYR A 183 -7.76 4.84 12.62
CA TYR A 183 -6.49 4.36 12.11
C TYR A 183 -5.78 5.41 11.25
N ARG A 184 -4.47 5.22 11.07
CA ARG A 184 -3.61 6.04 10.21
C ARG A 184 -2.81 5.16 9.26
N PRO A 185 -2.81 5.44 7.95
CA PRO A 185 -1.82 4.85 7.05
C PRO A 185 -0.44 5.28 7.52
N THR A 186 0.45 4.30 7.69
CA THR A 186 1.77 4.49 8.28
C THR A 186 2.81 3.83 7.40
N SER A 187 3.90 4.55 7.11
CA SER A 187 5.05 4.01 6.37
C SER A 187 6.14 3.65 7.37
N LEU A 188 6.48 2.36 7.46
CA LEU A 188 7.60 1.87 8.24
C LEU A 188 8.71 1.51 7.27
N TYR A 189 9.94 1.95 7.52
CA TYR A 189 11.05 1.67 6.62
C TYR A 189 11.89 0.54 7.19
N TYR A 190 12.38 -0.33 6.32
CA TYR A 190 13.27 -1.45 6.65
C TYR A 190 14.39 -1.53 5.62
N LEU A 191 15.56 -2.07 5.98
CA LEU A 191 16.63 -2.26 5.00
C LEU A 191 16.27 -3.35 4.00
N ALA A 192 16.56 -3.11 2.73
CA ALA A 192 16.46 -4.12 1.68
C ALA A 192 17.41 -5.30 1.96
N GLY A 193 16.95 -6.51 1.66
CA GLY A 193 17.68 -7.74 1.90
C GLY A 193 17.37 -8.37 3.27
N PRO A 194 17.49 -9.71 3.39
CA PRO A 194 17.18 -10.39 4.63
C PRO A 194 18.18 -10.03 5.74
N PRO A 195 17.71 -9.89 6.99
CA PRO A 195 18.57 -9.55 8.12
C PRO A 195 19.66 -10.61 8.31
N GLY A 196 20.92 -10.17 8.42
CA GLY A 196 22.07 -11.03 8.71
C GLY A 196 22.70 -11.77 7.51
N VAL A 197 22.20 -11.57 6.28
CA VAL A 197 22.73 -12.24 5.07
C VAL A 197 23.42 -11.28 4.09
N ALA A 198 22.98 -10.03 4.02
CA ALA A 198 23.65 -9.01 3.22
C ALA A 198 24.82 -8.40 3.99
N ASP A 199 26.00 -8.32 3.37
CA ASP A 199 26.96 -7.30 3.75
C ASP A 199 26.23 -5.95 3.62
N PRO A 200 26.13 -5.14 4.70
CA PRO A 200 25.54 -3.81 4.62
C PRO A 200 26.15 -2.95 3.52
N ALA A 201 27.27 -3.32 2.90
CA ALA A 201 27.90 -2.60 1.78
C ALA A 201 27.21 -2.75 0.40
N THR A 202 26.40 -3.78 0.12
CA THR A 202 25.95 -4.05 -1.26
C THR A 202 24.62 -3.40 -1.65
N ASP A 203 23.66 -3.27 -0.73
CA ASP A 203 22.42 -2.51 -0.94
C ASP A 203 21.90 -1.92 0.38
N ARG A 204 22.13 -0.62 0.58
CA ARG A 204 21.81 0.09 1.83
C ARG A 204 20.42 0.72 1.83
N ARG A 205 19.58 0.43 0.85
CA ARG A 205 18.34 1.19 0.68
C ARG A 205 17.24 0.74 1.65
N LEU A 206 16.37 1.68 1.96
CA LEU A 206 15.18 1.44 2.74
C LEU A 206 14.00 1.17 1.81
N VAL A 207 13.20 0.19 2.20
CA VAL A 207 11.93 -0.16 1.55
C VAL A 207 10.82 0.20 2.52
N ALA A 208 9.84 0.96 2.02
CA ALA A 208 8.67 1.31 2.79
C ALA A 208 7.73 0.09 2.89
N ASP A 209 7.35 -0.27 4.10
CA ASP A 209 6.30 -1.21 4.46
C ASP A 209 5.10 -0.42 4.96
N ARG A 210 3.96 -0.58 4.29
CA ARG A 210 2.76 0.22 4.55
C ARG A 210 1.81 -0.58 5.42
N VAL A 211 1.49 -0.03 6.58
CA VAL A 211 0.59 -0.62 7.56
C VAL A 211 -0.47 0.40 8.00
N ARG A 212 -1.52 -0.08 8.66
CA ARG A 212 -2.64 0.72 9.13
C ARG A 212 -2.66 0.67 10.66
N LEU A 213 -1.98 1.63 11.28
CA LEU A 213 -1.84 1.66 12.75
C LEU A 213 -3.03 2.33 13.39
N ARG A 214 -3.53 1.70 14.45
CA ARG A 214 -4.58 2.25 15.29
C ARG A 214 -4.04 3.43 16.09
N VAL A 215 -4.79 4.52 16.13
CA VAL A 215 -4.53 5.64 17.04
C VAL A 215 -5.04 5.26 18.42
N LYS A 216 -4.19 5.41 19.43
CA LYS A 216 -4.53 5.12 20.83
C LYS A 216 -4.41 6.38 21.67
N PRO A 217 -5.42 6.74 22.47
CA PRO A 217 -5.37 7.94 23.30
C PRO A 217 -4.31 7.91 24.41
N THR A 218 -3.88 6.72 24.81
CA THR A 218 -2.95 6.52 25.93
C THR A 218 -1.47 6.62 25.55
N GLU A 219 -1.15 6.65 24.25
CA GLU A 219 0.22 6.76 23.72
C GLU A 219 0.28 7.83 22.63
N ASN A 220 1.43 8.49 22.47
CA ASN A 220 1.63 9.34 21.29
C ASN A 220 1.90 8.48 20.05
N PHE A 221 1.63 9.02 18.87
CA PHE A 221 1.70 8.23 17.64
C PHE A 221 3.13 7.83 17.26
N ALA A 222 4.13 8.64 17.62
CA ALA A 222 5.54 8.26 17.48
C ALA A 222 5.87 7.00 18.29
N GLU A 223 5.35 6.87 19.51
CA GLU A 223 5.47 5.66 20.31
C GLU A 223 4.82 4.45 19.64
N THR A 224 3.60 4.60 19.09
CA THR A 224 2.94 3.54 18.31
C THR A 224 3.79 3.08 17.12
N ILE A 225 4.39 4.03 16.39
CA ILE A 225 5.28 3.74 15.25
C ILE A 225 6.52 2.96 15.70
N VAL A 226 7.24 3.42 16.72
CA VAL A 226 8.45 2.74 17.19
C VAL A 226 8.10 1.35 17.72
N ARG A 227 7.01 1.21 18.49
CA ARG A 227 6.57 -0.07 19.02
C ARG A 227 6.26 -1.07 17.90
N ARG A 228 5.62 -0.63 16.82
CA ARG A 228 5.38 -1.47 15.65
C ARG A 228 6.66 -1.79 14.88
N LEU A 229 7.59 -0.84 14.75
CA LEU A 229 8.87 -1.03 14.06
C LEU A 229 9.74 -2.11 14.75
N LEU A 230 9.68 -2.19 16.09
CA LEU A 230 10.35 -3.23 16.87
C LEU A 230 9.79 -4.64 16.64
N GLN A 231 8.55 -4.77 16.17
CA GLN A 231 7.95 -6.07 15.81
C GLN A 231 8.47 -6.60 14.46
N GLY A 232 9.16 -5.77 13.67
CA GLY A 232 9.71 -6.15 12.35
C GLY A 232 8.72 -5.96 11.20
N PRO A 233 9.12 -6.26 9.96
CA PRO A 233 8.29 -6.04 8.78
C PRO A 233 7.01 -6.87 8.80
N SER A 234 5.99 -6.40 8.08
CA SER A 234 4.77 -7.14 7.78
C SER A 234 5.04 -8.41 7.00
N ARG A 235 4.06 -9.31 6.97
CA ARG A 235 4.12 -10.55 6.19
C ARG A 235 4.32 -10.31 4.69
N ALA A 236 3.92 -9.15 4.17
CA ALA A 236 4.10 -8.82 2.76
C ALA A 236 5.59 -8.71 2.39
N LEU A 237 6.44 -8.26 3.33
CA LEU A 237 7.89 -8.09 3.12
C LEU A 237 8.75 -9.05 3.97
N SER A 238 8.12 -10.01 4.66
CA SER A 238 8.84 -10.99 5.47
C SER A 238 9.86 -11.77 4.63
N GLY A 239 11.10 -11.82 5.11
CA GLY A 239 12.24 -12.45 4.42
C GLY A 239 12.78 -11.68 3.21
N ALA A 240 12.19 -10.52 2.88
CA ALA A 240 12.60 -9.64 1.79
C ALA A 240 13.38 -8.42 2.32
N VAL A 241 13.02 -7.97 3.52
CA VAL A 241 13.63 -6.83 4.22
C VAL A 241 14.02 -7.21 5.66
N GLY A 242 14.92 -6.45 6.25
CA GLY A 242 15.42 -6.65 7.61
C GLY A 242 15.21 -5.44 8.52
N SER A 243 14.86 -5.72 9.78
CA SER A 243 14.96 -4.72 10.85
C SER A 243 16.37 -4.72 11.43
N VAL A 244 16.97 -3.54 11.56
CA VAL A 244 18.26 -3.33 12.23
C VAL A 244 18.15 -3.26 13.74
N PHE A 245 16.92 -3.17 14.27
CA PHE A 245 16.69 -3.23 15.70
C PHE A 245 16.99 -4.64 16.22
N PRO A 246 17.84 -4.77 17.26
CA PRO A 246 18.01 -6.03 17.96
C PRO A 246 16.67 -6.59 18.46
N GLN A 247 16.53 -7.91 18.38
CA GLN A 247 15.41 -8.60 19.01
C GLN A 247 15.47 -8.45 20.54
N GLY A 248 14.30 -8.42 21.19
CA GLY A 248 14.19 -8.28 22.64
C GLY A 248 14.11 -6.84 23.15
N LEU A 249 14.15 -5.85 22.26
CA LEU A 249 13.87 -4.46 22.59
C LEU A 249 12.37 -4.20 22.78
N SER A 250 12.04 -3.31 23.70
CA SER A 250 10.72 -2.74 23.91
C SER A 250 10.79 -1.22 24.06
N VAL A 251 9.69 -0.53 23.78
CA VAL A 251 9.61 0.92 23.99
C VAL A 251 9.26 1.22 25.44
N ARG A 252 10.12 1.97 26.12
CA ARG A 252 9.88 2.52 27.46
C ARG A 252 9.14 3.84 27.37
N SER A 253 9.56 4.73 26.48
CA SER A 253 8.85 5.97 26.17
C SER A 253 9.35 6.62 24.89
N VAL A 254 8.49 7.41 24.24
CA VAL A 254 8.90 8.38 23.21
C VAL A 254 8.40 9.75 23.62
N ARG A 255 9.31 10.71 23.81
CA ARG A 255 8.99 12.05 24.35
C ARG A 255 9.57 13.16 23.49
N SER A 256 8.84 14.28 23.39
CA SER A 256 9.38 15.51 22.81
C SER A 256 10.18 16.25 23.88
N ALA A 257 11.30 16.87 23.49
CA ALA A 257 12.11 17.74 24.32
C ALA A 257 12.74 18.83 23.43
N ASP A 258 12.35 20.09 23.60
CA ASP A 258 12.86 21.23 22.82
C ASP A 258 12.96 20.96 21.29
N ASP A 259 14.18 20.74 20.79
CA ASP A 259 14.52 20.52 19.38
C ASP A 259 14.65 19.03 19.00
N ARG A 260 14.38 18.11 19.93
CA ARG A 260 14.60 16.67 19.76
C ARG A 260 13.43 15.80 20.18
N VAL A 261 13.38 14.62 19.57
CA VAL A 261 12.54 13.49 19.97
C VAL A 261 13.43 12.47 20.65
N VAL A 262 13.14 12.15 21.91
CA VAL A 262 13.89 11.13 22.66
C VAL A 262 13.12 9.81 22.62
N VAL A 263 13.73 8.81 22.00
CA VAL A 263 13.23 7.43 21.92
C VAL A 263 13.98 6.60 22.95
N ASN A 264 13.32 6.30 24.07
CA ASN A 264 13.90 5.49 25.14
C ASN A 264 13.41 4.04 25.03
N LEU A 265 14.35 3.14 24.78
CA LEU A 265 14.13 1.72 24.63
C LEU A 265 14.57 0.97 25.90
N SER A 266 14.14 -0.26 26.05
CA SER A 266 14.59 -1.16 27.12
C SER A 266 14.75 -2.58 26.60
N GLY A 267 15.69 -3.34 27.14
CA GLY A 267 15.86 -4.74 26.78
C GLY A 267 17.27 -5.26 27.06
N PRO A 268 17.44 -6.58 27.23
CA PRO A 268 18.72 -7.20 27.56
C PRO A 268 19.61 -7.36 26.32
N ILE A 269 19.96 -6.26 25.66
CA ILE A 269 20.73 -6.28 24.42
C ILE A 269 22.16 -5.79 24.60
N ASP A 270 23.08 -6.35 23.82
CA ASP A 270 24.39 -5.74 23.58
C ASP A 270 24.28 -4.85 22.34
N ALA A 271 24.33 -3.54 22.55
CA ALA A 271 24.24 -2.56 21.48
C ALA A 271 25.50 -2.52 20.60
N GLY A 272 26.65 -3.05 21.04
CA GLY A 272 27.94 -2.91 20.34
C GLY A 272 27.98 -3.49 18.92
N GLY A 273 27.14 -4.48 18.63
CA GLY A 273 27.04 -5.13 17.30
C GLY A 273 26.01 -4.51 16.34
N VAL A 274 25.30 -3.46 16.76
CA VAL A 274 24.22 -2.87 15.96
C VAL A 274 24.77 -2.03 14.82
N PHE A 275 24.23 -2.21 13.62
CA PHE A 275 24.56 -1.36 12.47
C PHE A 275 23.97 0.05 12.66
N ALA A 276 24.77 0.95 13.24
CA ALA A 276 24.33 2.27 13.69
C ALA A 276 23.70 3.11 12.57
N ASP A 277 24.31 3.15 11.38
CA ASP A 277 23.79 3.98 10.28
C ASP A 277 22.44 3.47 9.76
N GLY A 278 22.27 2.15 9.65
CA GLY A 278 20.98 1.54 9.33
C GLY A 278 19.93 1.84 10.38
N LEU A 279 20.28 1.78 11.68
CA LEU A 279 19.37 2.14 12.77
C LEU A 279 18.93 3.60 12.72
N LYS A 280 19.87 4.52 12.48
CA LYS A 280 19.59 5.95 12.29
C LYS A 280 18.63 6.14 11.11
N ALA A 281 18.91 5.51 9.98
CA ALA A 281 18.08 5.64 8.78
C ALA A 281 16.68 5.05 8.99
N GLN A 282 16.58 3.81 9.46
CA GLN A 282 15.32 3.09 9.66
C GLN A 282 14.36 3.86 10.57
N LEU A 283 14.88 4.35 11.71
CA LEU A 283 14.08 5.12 12.67
C LEU A 283 13.69 6.50 12.12
N LYS A 284 14.63 7.23 11.52
CA LYS A 284 14.38 8.59 11.00
C LYS A 284 13.33 8.59 9.91
N TRP A 285 13.45 7.70 8.93
CA TRP A 285 12.50 7.63 7.82
C TRP A 285 11.12 7.19 8.29
N SER A 286 11.04 6.22 9.20
CA SER A 286 9.77 5.79 9.80
C SER A 286 9.09 6.90 10.60
N LEU A 287 9.82 7.74 11.33
CA LEU A 287 9.20 8.86 12.07
C LEU A 287 8.89 10.07 11.17
N ASN A 288 9.75 10.37 10.19
CA ASN A 288 9.57 11.53 9.32
C ASN A 288 8.45 11.32 8.27
N ALA A 289 8.37 10.15 7.65
CA ALA A 289 7.35 9.87 6.63
C ALA A 289 5.92 9.97 7.18
N ASN A 290 5.78 9.82 8.51
CA ASN A 290 4.51 9.94 9.22
C ASN A 290 4.33 11.32 9.92
N ASN A 291 5.21 12.28 9.62
CA ASN A 291 5.22 13.64 10.14
C ASN A 291 5.31 13.76 11.68
N VAL A 292 5.94 12.79 12.37
CA VAL A 292 6.07 12.84 13.84
C VAL A 292 7.46 13.23 14.32
N ALA A 293 8.45 13.45 13.45
CA ALA A 293 9.80 13.92 13.82
C ALA A 293 10.46 14.87 12.78
N ASN A 294 9.65 15.49 11.91
CA ASN A 294 10.15 16.32 10.81
C ASN A 294 10.97 17.50 11.32
N GLY A 295 12.16 17.71 10.74
CA GLY A 295 13.04 18.82 11.10
C GLY A 295 13.64 18.74 12.51
N ARG A 296 13.44 17.65 13.25
CA ARG A 296 13.95 17.47 14.63
C ARG A 296 15.09 16.49 14.71
N ILE A 297 15.95 16.70 15.70
CA ILE A 297 16.96 15.73 16.12
C ILE A 297 16.23 14.53 16.77
N ILE A 298 16.75 13.32 16.59
CA ILE A 298 16.24 12.14 17.30
C ILE A 298 17.38 11.60 18.17
N GLU A 299 17.12 11.43 19.45
CA GLU A 299 18.06 10.83 20.41
C GLU A 299 17.53 9.46 20.81
N VAL A 300 18.37 8.44 20.71
CA VAL A 300 18.02 7.06 21.11
C VAL A 300 18.73 6.71 22.40
N GLN A 301 17.96 6.20 23.36
CA GLN A 301 18.43 5.79 24.68
C GLN A 301 18.09 4.32 24.94
N LEU A 302 18.87 3.67 25.79
CA LEU A 302 18.61 2.34 26.33
C LEU A 302 18.57 2.43 27.86
N ASP A 303 17.40 2.14 28.44
CA ASP A 303 17.13 2.24 29.87
C ASP A 303 17.43 3.63 30.49
N GLY A 304 17.29 4.69 29.68
CA GLY A 304 17.57 6.08 30.08
C GLY A 304 19.01 6.55 29.87
N GLU A 305 19.92 5.64 29.48
CA GLU A 305 21.31 5.94 29.15
C GLU A 305 21.53 6.01 27.64
N PRO A 306 22.66 6.55 27.14
CA PRO A 306 23.00 6.50 25.73
C PRO A 306 22.90 5.08 25.14
N PHE A 307 22.32 4.94 23.93
CA PHE A 307 22.13 3.62 23.31
C PHE A 307 23.44 2.85 23.10
N PHE A 308 24.53 3.53 22.72
CA PHE A 308 25.87 2.94 22.71
C PHE A 308 26.66 3.43 23.93
N SER A 309 27.47 2.54 24.51
CA SER A 309 28.34 2.88 25.65
C SER A 309 29.44 3.87 25.29
N SER A 310 29.85 3.94 24.00
CA SER A 310 30.91 4.81 23.51
C SER A 310 30.44 6.22 23.16
N GLU A 311 29.20 6.38 22.70
CA GLU A 311 28.65 7.67 22.27
C GLU A 311 27.12 7.70 22.24
N ALA A 312 26.55 8.90 22.31
CA ALA A 312 25.11 9.08 22.14
C ALA A 312 24.67 8.77 20.70
N LEU A 313 23.64 7.94 20.56
CA LEU A 313 23.00 7.72 19.27
C LEU A 313 22.07 8.88 18.96
N THR A 314 22.58 9.84 18.21
CA THR A 314 21.81 11.00 17.76
C THR A 314 21.67 11.01 16.24
N ILE A 315 20.45 11.28 15.77
CA ILE A 315 20.11 11.42 14.36
C ILE A 315 19.86 12.90 14.07
N PRO A 316 20.60 13.51 13.11
CA PRO A 316 20.40 14.91 12.78
C PRO A 316 19.02 15.18 12.18
N ALA A 317 18.58 16.45 12.27
CA ALA A 317 17.31 16.90 11.69
C ALA A 317 17.19 16.61 10.20
N ILE A 318 18.31 16.79 9.48
CA ILE A 318 18.47 16.52 8.05
C ILE A 318 19.39 15.30 7.93
N LEU A 319 18.87 14.21 7.38
CA LEU A 319 19.62 13.01 7.02
C LEU A 319 19.81 13.00 5.50
N ARG A 320 20.96 12.51 5.00
CA ARG A 320 21.18 12.36 3.56
C ARG A 320 20.15 11.41 2.95
N GLU A 321 19.69 11.71 1.73
CA GLU A 321 18.67 10.92 1.02
C GLU A 321 19.22 9.66 0.31
N GLU A 322 20.49 9.33 0.54
CA GLU A 322 21.17 8.15 -0.06
C GLU A 322 20.53 6.79 0.27
N TRP A 323 19.60 6.76 1.23
CA TRP A 323 18.88 5.56 1.68
C TRP A 323 17.62 5.27 0.83
N LEU A 324 17.20 6.16 -0.07
CA LEU A 324 16.06 5.95 -0.98
C LEU A 324 16.49 6.00 -2.45
N ASP A 325 15.70 5.40 -3.35
CA ASP A 325 15.90 5.52 -4.80
C ASP A 325 15.20 6.77 -5.36
N ASN A 326 15.73 7.95 -5.03
CA ASN A 326 15.19 9.24 -5.48
C ASN A 326 15.90 9.79 -6.73
N ASP A 327 16.79 9.03 -7.36
CA ASP A 327 17.58 9.52 -8.48
C ASP A 327 16.70 9.84 -9.69
N VAL A 328 16.76 11.09 -10.17
CA VAL A 328 16.20 11.47 -11.47
C VAL A 328 17.02 10.77 -12.55
N ARG A 329 16.41 9.80 -13.23
CA ARG A 329 17.04 9.09 -14.34
C ARG A 329 16.55 9.66 -15.68
N PRO A 330 17.41 9.69 -16.71
CA PRO A 330 16.98 10.04 -18.06
C PRO A 330 15.90 9.05 -18.54
N ALA A 331 14.94 9.58 -19.28
CA ALA A 331 13.95 8.79 -19.99
C ALA A 331 14.50 8.38 -21.35
N TYR A 332 13.98 7.28 -21.89
CA TYR A 332 14.29 6.80 -23.23
C TYR A 332 13.01 6.37 -23.94
N TYR A 333 13.10 6.20 -25.24
CA TYR A 333 12.03 5.63 -26.04
C TYR A 333 12.60 4.79 -27.18
N THR A 334 11.80 3.88 -27.71
CA THR A 334 12.15 3.14 -28.93
C THR A 334 11.53 3.79 -30.15
N SER A 335 12.26 3.81 -31.26
CA SER A 335 11.78 4.24 -32.57
C SER A 335 12.31 3.30 -33.64
N LYS A 336 11.41 2.61 -34.37
CA LYS A 336 11.81 1.62 -35.40
C LYS A 336 12.81 0.59 -34.84
N GLY A 337 12.61 0.19 -33.58
CA GLY A 337 13.47 -0.73 -32.84
C GLY A 337 14.79 -0.18 -32.28
N ALA A 338 15.18 1.06 -32.63
CA ALA A 338 16.33 1.74 -32.01
C ALA A 338 15.94 2.39 -30.68
N VAL A 339 16.82 2.38 -29.69
CA VAL A 339 16.65 3.11 -28.42
C VAL A 339 17.22 4.53 -28.55
N HIS A 340 16.43 5.52 -28.16
CA HIS A 340 16.78 6.95 -28.17
C HIS A 340 16.63 7.54 -26.77
N SER A 341 17.48 8.51 -26.42
CA SER A 341 17.27 9.33 -25.23
C SER A 341 16.04 10.23 -25.42
N LEU A 342 15.32 10.51 -24.34
CA LEU A 342 14.25 11.48 -24.30
C LEU A 342 14.68 12.69 -23.49
N ASN A 343 14.79 13.84 -24.16
CA ASN A 343 15.16 15.12 -23.56
C ASN A 343 13.90 15.84 -23.06
N ASP A 344 14.08 16.92 -22.29
CA ASP A 344 12.96 17.72 -21.80
C ASP A 344 12.13 18.34 -22.94
N ASP A 345 12.80 18.75 -24.02
CA ASP A 345 12.20 19.33 -25.24
C ASP A 345 11.68 18.27 -26.23
N GLY A 346 11.77 16.97 -25.90
CA GLY A 346 11.27 15.88 -26.73
C GLY A 346 12.35 14.89 -27.19
N ALA A 347 12.32 14.52 -28.47
CA ALA A 347 13.22 13.52 -29.04
C ALA A 347 14.71 13.83 -28.82
N GLY A 348 15.49 12.80 -28.47
CA GLY A 348 16.93 12.87 -28.31
C GLY A 348 17.69 11.94 -29.26
N ASN A 349 18.95 11.65 -28.94
CA ASN A 349 19.85 10.91 -29.80
C ASN A 349 19.68 9.39 -29.62
N ALA A 350 19.91 8.64 -30.68
CA ALA A 350 20.07 7.19 -30.58
C ALA A 350 21.21 6.85 -29.61
N VAL A 351 21.01 5.83 -28.78
CA VAL A 351 22.06 5.34 -27.87
C VAL A 351 23.20 4.71 -28.66
N GLN A 352 24.38 4.58 -28.06
CA GLN A 352 25.53 3.99 -28.76
C GLN A 352 25.36 2.48 -28.97
N GLY A 353 25.95 1.98 -30.06
CA GLY A 353 26.01 0.55 -30.35
C GLY A 353 24.77 -0.03 -31.03
N PRO A 354 24.65 -1.37 -31.07
CA PRO A 354 23.55 -2.05 -31.77
C PRO A 354 22.16 -1.71 -31.26
N ALA A 355 22.01 -1.29 -29.99
CA ALA A 355 20.72 -0.91 -29.43
C ALA A 355 20.17 0.40 -30.01
N GLY A 356 21.03 1.28 -30.53
CA GLY A 356 20.60 2.52 -31.20
C GLY A 356 20.43 2.39 -32.71
N GLN A 357 20.55 1.18 -33.26
CA GLN A 357 20.37 0.94 -34.70
C GLN A 357 18.92 0.53 -34.98
N PRO A 358 18.28 1.08 -36.04
CA PRO A 358 16.94 0.66 -36.42
C PRO A 358 16.90 -0.83 -36.78
N GLY A 359 15.86 -1.52 -36.35
CA GLY A 359 15.64 -2.94 -36.63
C GLY A 359 14.62 -3.57 -35.68
N GLU A 360 13.66 -4.32 -36.22
CA GLU A 360 12.55 -4.88 -35.42
C GLU A 360 12.88 -6.24 -34.77
N THR A 361 14.12 -6.72 -34.92
CA THR A 361 14.57 -8.00 -34.39
C THR A 361 14.35 -8.16 -32.88
N TYR A 362 14.39 -7.06 -32.13
CA TYR A 362 14.20 -7.07 -30.68
C TYR A 362 13.03 -6.16 -30.26
N THR A 363 12.18 -6.67 -29.39
CA THR A 363 10.97 -6.01 -28.90
C THR A 363 10.91 -6.06 -27.37
N ASN A 364 10.02 -5.27 -26.77
CA ASN A 364 9.88 -5.17 -25.31
C ASN A 364 11.21 -4.88 -24.61
N LEU A 365 11.91 -3.85 -25.07
CA LEU A 365 13.24 -3.50 -24.58
C LEU A 365 13.18 -3.00 -23.13
N ALA A 366 14.18 -3.37 -22.33
CA ALA A 366 14.35 -2.94 -20.95
C ALA A 366 15.80 -2.51 -20.71
N MET A 367 15.99 -1.39 -20.01
CA MET A 367 17.31 -0.84 -19.71
C MET A 367 17.71 -1.15 -18.26
N SER A 368 18.95 -1.58 -18.07
CA SER A 368 19.55 -1.80 -16.74
C SER A 368 19.65 -0.50 -15.94
N GLY A 369 19.78 -0.58 -14.62
CA GLY A 369 19.82 0.61 -13.76
C GLY A 369 20.98 1.56 -14.06
N GLY A 370 22.13 1.04 -14.49
CA GLY A 370 23.29 1.84 -14.90
C GLY A 370 23.14 2.51 -16.27
N GLY A 371 22.14 2.11 -17.07
CA GLY A 371 21.95 2.60 -18.44
C GLY A 371 22.94 2.04 -19.46
N ASP A 372 23.73 1.04 -19.08
CA ASP A 372 24.84 0.47 -19.86
C ASP A 372 24.48 -0.84 -20.58
N LEU A 373 23.39 -1.50 -20.18
CA LEU A 373 22.84 -2.70 -20.81
C LEU A 373 21.39 -2.52 -21.25
N ILE A 374 21.06 -3.02 -22.45
CA ILE A 374 19.69 -3.17 -22.97
C ILE A 374 19.38 -4.65 -23.14
N ALA A 375 18.25 -5.11 -22.60
CA ALA A 375 17.67 -6.43 -22.85
C ALA A 375 16.44 -6.32 -23.75
N GLY A 376 16.17 -7.33 -24.56
CA GLY A 376 14.99 -7.39 -25.43
C GLY A 376 14.58 -8.82 -25.76
N LYS A 377 13.31 -9.00 -26.08
CA LYS A 377 12.79 -10.26 -26.64
C LYS A 377 13.10 -10.33 -28.12
N HIS A 378 13.63 -11.46 -28.59
CA HIS A 378 13.78 -11.68 -30.03
C HIS A 378 12.41 -11.87 -30.70
N GLN A 379 12.20 -11.21 -31.84
CA GLN A 379 10.98 -11.29 -32.65
C GLN A 379 10.83 -12.69 -33.25
N GLY A 380 9.66 -13.32 -33.10
CA GLY A 380 9.41 -14.69 -33.58
C GLY A 380 9.83 -15.82 -32.64
N GLY A 381 10.20 -15.50 -31.39
CA GLY A 381 10.71 -16.47 -30.41
C GLY A 381 12.24 -16.49 -30.38
N GLY A 382 12.83 -17.31 -29.51
CA GLY A 382 14.28 -17.38 -29.38
C GLY A 382 14.90 -16.53 -28.26
N GLY A 383 14.14 -16.21 -27.22
CA GLY A 383 14.68 -15.83 -25.92
C GLY A 383 14.85 -14.34 -25.65
N ILE A 384 15.51 -14.05 -24.53
CA ILE A 384 15.97 -12.71 -24.13
C ILE A 384 17.42 -12.53 -24.55
N TRP A 385 17.66 -11.45 -25.27
CA TRP A 385 18.98 -11.02 -25.74
C TRP A 385 19.38 -9.74 -25.05
N VAL A 386 20.69 -9.56 -24.84
CA VAL A 386 21.25 -8.39 -24.17
C VAL A 386 22.39 -7.83 -25.02
N THR A 387 22.51 -6.51 -25.06
CA THR A 387 23.66 -5.80 -25.66
C THR A 387 24.11 -4.66 -24.75
N ARG A 388 25.38 -4.27 -24.89
CA ARG A 388 25.94 -3.08 -24.25
C ARG A 388 25.57 -1.82 -25.03
N VAL A 389 25.34 -0.74 -24.31
CA VAL A 389 25.22 0.61 -24.87
C VAL A 389 26.64 1.16 -25.13
N ALA A 390 27.29 0.60 -26.14
CA ALA A 390 28.66 0.93 -26.52
C ALA A 390 28.89 0.59 -28.01
N PRO A 391 29.81 1.29 -28.71
CA PRO A 391 30.05 1.07 -30.15
C PRO A 391 30.47 -0.37 -30.51
N ASP A 392 31.14 -1.06 -29.60
CA ASP A 392 31.61 -2.45 -29.72
C ASP A 392 30.62 -3.48 -29.17
N GLY A 393 29.43 -3.04 -28.73
CA GLY A 393 28.37 -3.92 -28.25
C GLY A 393 27.93 -4.91 -29.31
N ARG A 394 27.41 -6.05 -28.87
CA ARG A 394 26.76 -7.06 -29.71
C ARG A 394 25.61 -7.68 -28.94
N TRP A 395 24.55 -8.02 -29.67
CA TRP A 395 23.44 -8.76 -29.09
C TRP A 395 23.86 -10.21 -28.82
N GLU A 396 23.70 -10.64 -27.58
CA GLU A 396 23.97 -12.01 -27.12
C GLU A 396 22.74 -12.60 -26.45
N GLN A 397 22.46 -13.87 -26.69
CA GLN A 397 21.35 -14.57 -26.05
C GLN A 397 21.74 -14.96 -24.62
N TRP A 398 20.94 -14.54 -23.65
CA TRP A 398 21.17 -14.86 -22.23
C TRP A 398 20.12 -15.81 -21.68
N ILE A 399 18.87 -15.69 -22.11
CA ILE A 399 17.78 -16.56 -21.63
C ILE A 399 17.10 -17.19 -22.84
N PRO A 400 17.33 -18.48 -23.15
CA PRO A 400 16.60 -19.14 -24.23
C PRO A 400 15.14 -19.39 -23.83
N GLY A 401 14.23 -19.38 -24.81
CA GLY A 401 12.80 -19.65 -24.59
C GLY A 401 11.92 -19.00 -25.65
N ASN A 402 10.68 -19.47 -25.80
CA ASN A 402 9.76 -18.95 -26.83
C ASN A 402 8.55 -18.21 -26.25
N GLU A 403 8.16 -18.53 -25.01
CA GLU A 403 6.99 -17.94 -24.35
C GLU A 403 7.38 -17.12 -23.12
N LEU A 404 8.45 -16.35 -23.24
CA LEU A 404 8.97 -15.51 -22.16
C LEU A 404 8.14 -14.22 -22.03
N THR A 405 7.89 -13.76 -20.80
CA THR A 405 7.45 -12.38 -20.56
C THR A 405 8.54 -11.38 -20.95
N ALA A 406 8.18 -10.11 -21.10
CA ALA A 406 9.16 -9.05 -21.31
C ALA A 406 10.21 -9.04 -20.18
N PRO A 407 11.50 -8.79 -20.48
CA PRO A 407 12.54 -8.73 -19.47
C PRO A 407 12.27 -7.63 -18.44
N SER A 408 12.75 -7.84 -17.21
CA SER A 408 12.74 -6.84 -16.14
C SER A 408 14.11 -6.88 -15.45
N TRP A 409 14.75 -5.73 -15.32
CA TRP A 409 16.02 -5.63 -14.60
C TRP A 409 15.77 -5.47 -13.10
N HIS A 410 16.53 -6.20 -12.31
CA HIS A 410 16.71 -5.93 -10.90
C HIS A 410 17.94 -5.03 -10.70
N ARG A 411 18.00 -4.35 -9.56
CA ARG A 411 19.02 -3.34 -9.28
C ARG A 411 20.43 -3.87 -9.06
N ASP A 412 20.56 -5.15 -8.71
CA ASP A 412 21.84 -5.86 -8.64
C ASP A 412 22.43 -6.19 -10.03
N GLY A 413 21.73 -5.81 -11.11
CA GLY A 413 22.15 -6.13 -12.48
C GLY A 413 21.67 -7.49 -12.98
N THR A 414 20.82 -8.20 -12.22
CA THR A 414 20.21 -9.44 -12.70
C THR A 414 18.95 -9.18 -13.52
N LEU A 415 18.75 -10.04 -14.51
CA LEU A 415 17.66 -9.98 -15.47
C LEU A 415 16.63 -11.05 -15.13
N TRP A 416 15.36 -10.65 -15.10
CA TRP A 416 14.25 -11.49 -14.70
C TRP A 416 13.22 -11.61 -15.82
N THR A 417 12.65 -12.80 -15.97
CA THR A 417 11.51 -13.08 -16.85
C THR A 417 10.74 -14.30 -16.34
N TYR A 418 9.51 -14.47 -16.82
CA TYR A 418 8.71 -15.67 -16.60
C TYR A 418 8.59 -16.47 -17.90
N ASP A 419 8.91 -17.76 -17.83
CA ASP A 419 8.70 -18.72 -18.92
C ASP A 419 7.32 -19.37 -18.76
N LYS A 420 6.38 -18.96 -19.61
CA LYS A 420 5.00 -19.46 -19.58
C LYS A 420 4.90 -20.94 -19.94
N ALA A 421 5.73 -21.41 -20.86
CA ALA A 421 5.72 -22.80 -21.28
C ALA A 421 6.23 -23.73 -20.16
N ALA A 422 7.24 -23.27 -19.42
CA ALA A 422 7.80 -24.02 -18.29
C ALA A 422 7.07 -23.77 -16.96
N GLY A 423 6.22 -22.76 -16.87
CA GLY A 423 5.61 -22.30 -15.63
C GLY A 423 6.64 -21.87 -14.58
N ALA A 424 7.70 -21.17 -15.00
CA ALA A 424 8.87 -20.91 -14.15
C ALA A 424 9.39 -19.49 -14.25
N VAL A 425 9.82 -18.93 -13.12
CA VAL A 425 10.58 -17.67 -13.08
C VAL A 425 12.04 -17.97 -13.38
N LEU A 426 12.64 -17.17 -14.27
CA LEU A 426 14.04 -17.25 -14.64
C LEU A 426 14.76 -15.96 -14.20
N ARG A 427 15.91 -16.13 -13.54
CA ARG A 427 16.85 -15.07 -13.17
C ARG A 427 18.17 -15.32 -13.87
N CYS A 428 18.81 -14.29 -14.40
CA CYS A 428 20.10 -14.39 -15.06
C CYS A 428 21.02 -13.25 -14.62
N ASP A 429 22.27 -13.57 -14.28
CA ASP A 429 23.24 -12.59 -13.84
C ASP A 429 24.23 -12.27 -14.97
N VAL A 430 23.82 -11.29 -15.78
CA VAL A 430 24.53 -10.89 -17.00
C VAL A 430 25.89 -10.28 -16.65
N THR A 431 25.96 -9.48 -15.58
CA THR A 431 27.19 -8.77 -15.18
C THR A 431 28.23 -9.73 -14.61
N ALA A 432 27.80 -10.77 -13.89
CA ALA A 432 28.70 -11.82 -13.39
C ALA A 432 28.94 -12.97 -14.38
N GLY A 433 28.35 -12.92 -15.58
CA GLY A 433 28.53 -13.95 -16.60
C GLY A 433 27.84 -15.29 -16.29
N ARG A 434 26.80 -15.30 -15.45
CA ARG A 434 26.07 -16.52 -15.09
C ARG A 434 24.78 -16.64 -15.87
N GLY A 435 24.59 -17.80 -16.49
CA GLY A 435 23.39 -18.14 -17.25
C GLY A 435 22.11 -18.19 -16.40
N PRO A 436 20.97 -18.47 -17.01
CA PRO A 436 19.67 -18.41 -16.35
C PRO A 436 19.51 -19.55 -15.34
N GLU A 437 19.00 -19.22 -14.17
CA GLU A 437 18.60 -20.13 -13.11
C GLU A 437 17.10 -20.03 -12.84
N ARG A 438 16.50 -21.14 -12.40
CA ARG A 438 15.09 -21.16 -11.98
C ARG A 438 14.99 -20.59 -10.57
N VAL A 439 14.04 -19.68 -10.39
CA VAL A 439 13.68 -19.11 -9.09
C VAL A 439 12.37 -19.72 -8.62
N ALA A 440 12.34 -20.22 -7.38
CA ALA A 440 11.12 -20.77 -6.81
C ALA A 440 10.06 -19.66 -6.67
N ALA A 441 8.84 -19.92 -7.10
CA ALA A 441 7.73 -18.98 -7.01
C ALA A 441 6.40 -19.71 -6.78
N PRO A 442 6.23 -20.42 -5.65
CA PRO A 442 5.08 -21.30 -5.41
C PRO A 442 3.73 -20.57 -5.46
N GLY A 443 3.71 -19.27 -5.16
CA GLY A 443 2.51 -18.44 -5.29
C GLY A 443 2.05 -18.19 -6.73
N LEU A 444 2.84 -18.61 -7.73
CA LEU A 444 2.53 -18.51 -9.16
C LEU A 444 2.24 -19.88 -9.80
N ASP A 445 2.31 -20.97 -9.05
CA ASP A 445 2.10 -22.31 -9.56
C ASP A 445 0.71 -22.45 -10.20
N ASN A 446 0.68 -22.92 -11.45
CA ASN A 446 -0.54 -23.11 -12.25
C ASN A 446 -1.33 -21.82 -12.56
N LEU A 447 -0.72 -20.64 -12.40
CA LEU A 447 -1.32 -19.36 -12.82
C LEU A 447 -0.87 -18.97 -14.22
N ASP A 448 -1.77 -18.35 -14.99
CA ASP A 448 -1.46 -17.77 -16.31
C ASP A 448 -0.75 -16.42 -16.16
N VAL A 449 0.54 -16.45 -15.82
CA VAL A 449 1.34 -15.23 -15.66
C VAL A 449 1.61 -14.60 -17.03
N THR A 450 1.02 -13.43 -17.28
CA THR A 450 1.12 -12.73 -18.56
C THR A 450 2.22 -11.66 -18.59
N ARG A 451 2.58 -11.09 -17.43
CA ARG A 451 3.68 -10.12 -17.24
C ARG A 451 4.35 -10.31 -15.88
N LEU A 452 5.63 -9.99 -15.80
CA LEU A 452 6.43 -9.92 -14.57
C LEU A 452 7.27 -8.63 -14.59
N ARG A 453 7.19 -7.85 -13.52
CA ARG A 453 7.89 -6.56 -13.36
C ARG A 453 8.47 -6.43 -11.96
N ILE A 454 9.79 -6.41 -11.87
CA ILE A 454 10.50 -6.08 -10.64
C ILE A 454 10.29 -4.60 -10.32
N ALA A 455 10.03 -4.30 -9.05
CA ALA A 455 9.85 -2.95 -8.57
C ALA A 455 11.18 -2.22 -8.46
N ARG A 456 11.11 -0.88 -8.52
CA ARG A 456 12.29 -0.01 -8.42
C ARG A 456 12.97 -0.09 -7.05
N ASP A 457 12.22 -0.44 -6.01
CA ASP A 457 12.75 -0.69 -4.67
C ASP A 457 13.65 -1.94 -4.58
N GLY A 458 13.68 -2.78 -5.63
CA GLY A 458 14.45 -4.03 -5.69
C GLY A 458 13.87 -5.16 -4.85
N VAL A 459 12.79 -4.93 -4.14
CA VAL A 459 12.23 -5.92 -3.21
C VAL A 459 10.94 -6.50 -3.76
N ARG A 460 10.11 -5.70 -4.43
CA ARG A 460 8.79 -6.14 -4.87
C ARG A 460 8.78 -6.64 -6.31
N VAL A 461 7.77 -7.45 -6.61
CA VAL A 461 7.45 -7.91 -7.97
C VAL A 461 5.96 -7.75 -8.22
N ALA A 462 5.60 -7.16 -9.35
CA ALA A 462 4.23 -7.15 -9.85
C ALA A 462 4.09 -8.19 -10.96
N VAL A 463 2.99 -8.95 -10.92
CA VAL A 463 2.62 -9.89 -11.98
C VAL A 463 1.18 -9.64 -12.42
N THR A 464 0.91 -9.82 -13.70
CA THR A 464 -0.46 -9.90 -14.21
C THR A 464 -0.83 -11.36 -14.42
N ILE A 465 -2.01 -11.76 -13.95
CA ILE A 465 -2.56 -13.12 -14.14
C ILE A 465 -3.74 -13.02 -15.11
N GLY A 466 -3.64 -13.74 -16.23
CA GLY A 466 -4.55 -13.58 -17.36
C GLY A 466 -4.63 -12.13 -17.81
N GLU A 467 -5.85 -11.63 -17.98
CA GLU A 467 -6.13 -10.25 -18.39
C GLU A 467 -6.87 -9.45 -17.31
N ASN A 468 -7.13 -9.98 -16.11
CA ASN A 468 -8.03 -9.32 -15.16
C ASN A 468 -7.49 -9.18 -13.73
N GLN A 469 -6.31 -9.72 -13.42
CA GLN A 469 -5.76 -9.66 -12.07
C GLN A 469 -4.32 -9.14 -12.06
N VAL A 470 -4.01 -8.31 -11.07
CA VAL A 470 -2.63 -7.94 -10.69
C VAL A 470 -2.33 -8.48 -9.30
N MET A 471 -1.20 -9.16 -9.15
CA MET A 471 -0.67 -9.57 -7.85
C MET A 471 0.67 -8.89 -7.58
N ILE A 472 0.94 -8.61 -6.31
CA ILE A 472 2.23 -8.11 -5.81
C ILE A 472 2.83 -9.17 -4.90
N GLY A 473 4.09 -9.49 -5.11
CA GLY A 473 4.89 -10.32 -4.20
C GLY A 473 6.20 -9.64 -3.86
N ALA A 474 7.09 -10.39 -3.21
CA ALA A 474 8.42 -9.92 -2.83
C ALA A 474 9.50 -10.94 -3.23
N ILE A 475 10.70 -10.45 -3.52
CA ILE A 475 11.92 -11.23 -3.65
C ILE A 475 12.38 -11.55 -2.22
N THR A 476 12.25 -12.82 -1.82
CA THR A 476 12.63 -13.29 -0.49
C THR A 476 13.76 -14.30 -0.59
N SER A 477 14.25 -14.76 0.57
CA SER A 477 15.17 -15.89 0.66
C SER A 477 14.48 -17.09 1.32
N GLY A 478 14.46 -18.24 0.62
CA GLY A 478 13.95 -19.52 1.12
C GLY A 478 15.03 -20.60 1.07
N ALA A 479 15.27 -21.31 2.17
CA ALA A 479 16.32 -22.32 2.29
C ALA A 479 17.72 -21.85 1.82
N GLY A 480 18.02 -20.55 1.96
CA GLY A 480 19.28 -19.94 1.54
C GLY A 480 19.38 -19.59 0.05
N ALA A 481 18.29 -19.73 -0.72
CA ALA A 481 18.21 -19.36 -2.12
C ALA A 481 17.15 -18.28 -2.37
N THR A 482 17.35 -17.47 -3.41
CA THR A 482 16.39 -16.47 -3.86
C THR A 482 15.07 -17.14 -4.28
N MET A 483 13.94 -16.58 -3.87
CA MET A 483 12.60 -17.00 -4.29
C MET A 483 11.67 -15.79 -4.46
N LEU A 484 10.55 -15.97 -5.17
CA LEU A 484 9.43 -15.03 -5.16
C LEU A 484 8.34 -15.55 -4.22
N GLY A 485 7.97 -14.76 -3.23
CA GLY A 485 7.02 -15.12 -2.18
C GLY A 485 6.05 -14.00 -1.85
N ASN A 486 5.26 -14.22 -0.79
CA ASN A 486 4.35 -13.23 -0.19
C ASN A 486 3.34 -12.62 -1.18
N PHE A 487 2.92 -13.38 -2.19
CA PHE A 487 2.00 -12.89 -3.21
C PHE A 487 0.62 -12.57 -2.63
N GLN A 488 0.12 -11.38 -2.92
CA GLN A 488 -1.23 -10.92 -2.61
C GLN A 488 -1.87 -10.28 -3.84
N THR A 489 -3.20 -10.39 -3.96
CA THR A 489 -3.94 -9.70 -5.02
C THR A 489 -3.98 -8.21 -4.71
N LEU A 490 -3.53 -7.38 -5.65
CA LEU A 490 -3.64 -5.92 -5.56
C LEU A 490 -4.98 -5.44 -6.11
N THR A 491 -5.37 -5.94 -7.29
CA THR A 491 -6.64 -5.61 -7.92
C THR A 491 -7.11 -6.73 -8.81
N THR A 492 -8.43 -6.90 -8.88
CA THR A 492 -9.12 -7.72 -9.86
C THR A 492 -10.18 -6.85 -10.53
N VAL A 493 -10.15 -6.79 -11.85
CA VAL A 493 -11.11 -6.01 -12.64
C VAL A 493 -12.23 -6.91 -13.16
N LYS A 494 -13.42 -6.33 -13.35
CA LYS A 494 -14.61 -7.01 -13.89
C LYS A 494 -15.10 -6.25 -15.11
N ASP A 495 -15.43 -6.97 -16.18
CA ASP A 495 -15.88 -6.37 -17.45
C ASP A 495 -14.87 -5.36 -18.03
N GLU A 496 -13.60 -5.57 -17.71
CA GLU A 496 -12.43 -4.80 -18.13
C GLU A 496 -11.24 -5.74 -18.33
N GLU A 497 -10.25 -5.29 -19.10
CA GLU A 497 -9.00 -6.00 -19.36
C GLU A 497 -7.80 -5.11 -18.95
N ILE A 498 -6.85 -5.70 -18.24
CA ILE A 498 -5.56 -5.10 -17.89
C ILE A 498 -4.65 -5.22 -19.11
N ARG A 499 -4.27 -4.08 -19.66
CA ARG A 499 -3.43 -3.97 -20.85
C ARG A 499 -1.94 -3.84 -20.53
N ASP A 500 -1.60 -3.12 -19.46
CA ASP A 500 -0.21 -2.94 -19.04
C ASP A 500 -0.08 -2.55 -17.57
N ILE A 501 1.11 -2.74 -17.01
CA ILE A 501 1.45 -2.30 -15.65
C ILE A 501 2.83 -1.63 -15.62
N ALA A 502 2.97 -0.58 -14.80
CA ALA A 502 4.24 0.11 -14.61
C ALA A 502 4.43 0.56 -13.16
N TRP A 503 5.61 0.27 -12.59
CA TRP A 503 5.98 0.80 -11.28
C TRP A 503 6.28 2.29 -11.41
N ARG A 504 5.56 3.10 -10.63
CA ARG A 504 5.82 4.54 -10.54
C ARG A 504 6.92 4.82 -9.52
N ASP A 505 6.81 4.19 -8.36
CA ASP A 505 7.75 4.23 -7.26
C ASP A 505 7.64 2.91 -6.45
N GLY A 506 8.31 2.80 -5.31
CA GLY A 506 8.25 1.60 -4.45
C GLY A 506 6.89 1.37 -3.78
N GLU A 507 5.92 2.28 -3.93
CA GLU A 507 4.64 2.25 -3.21
C GLU A 507 3.42 2.35 -4.14
N ARG A 508 3.63 2.67 -5.43
CA ARG A 508 2.56 2.90 -6.40
C ARG A 508 2.78 2.15 -7.70
N LEU A 509 1.73 1.45 -8.12
CA LEU A 509 1.66 0.75 -9.39
C LEU A 509 0.62 1.42 -10.30
N LEU A 510 1.01 1.69 -11.54
CA LEU A 510 0.08 2.09 -12.59
C LEU A 510 -0.47 0.84 -13.26
N VAL A 511 -1.78 0.79 -13.46
CA VAL A 511 -2.49 -0.28 -14.17
C VAL A 511 -3.31 0.34 -15.30
N LEU A 512 -2.93 0.06 -16.54
CA LEU A 512 -3.71 0.44 -17.71
C LEU A 512 -4.86 -0.57 -17.88
N VAL A 513 -6.09 -0.10 -17.76
CA VAL A 513 -7.29 -0.93 -17.93
C VAL A 513 -8.10 -0.45 -19.13
N GLN A 514 -8.80 -1.39 -19.76
CA GLN A 514 -9.66 -1.13 -20.90
C GLN A 514 -11.04 -1.75 -20.67
N SER A 515 -12.09 -0.95 -20.80
CA SER A 515 -13.48 -1.40 -20.87
C SER A 515 -14.05 -1.06 -22.23
N ASN A 516 -14.36 -2.07 -23.05
CA ASN A 516 -14.76 -1.86 -24.45
C ASN A 516 -13.72 -0.99 -25.21
N ALA A 517 -14.12 0.18 -25.72
CA ALA A 517 -13.25 1.12 -26.41
C ALA A 517 -12.69 2.24 -25.49
N VAL A 518 -13.01 2.21 -24.19
CA VAL A 518 -12.59 3.23 -23.23
C VAL A 518 -11.42 2.69 -22.40
N GLN A 519 -10.38 3.49 -22.27
CA GLN A 519 -9.23 3.16 -21.41
C GLN A 519 -9.15 4.09 -20.21
N SER A 520 -8.52 3.62 -19.15
CA SER A 520 -8.11 4.45 -18.03
C SER A 520 -6.81 3.94 -17.42
N VAL A 521 -6.04 4.83 -16.80
CA VAL A 521 -4.87 4.43 -16.01
C VAL A 521 -5.22 4.56 -14.54
N ARG A 522 -5.09 3.49 -13.78
CA ARG A 522 -5.29 3.46 -12.34
C ARG A 522 -3.94 3.52 -11.65
N GLU A 523 -3.66 4.59 -10.92
CA GLU A 523 -2.56 4.66 -9.98
C GLU A 523 -3.03 4.06 -8.65
N ILE A 524 -2.50 2.90 -8.28
CA ILE A 524 -2.89 2.15 -7.08
C ILE A 524 -1.73 2.21 -6.08
N ASN A 525 -2.01 2.70 -4.87
CA ASN A 525 -1.11 2.58 -3.73
C ASN A 525 -1.14 1.12 -3.23
N ILE A 526 0.00 0.45 -3.25
CA ILE A 526 0.09 -0.97 -2.91
C ILE A 526 -0.11 -1.25 -1.41
N GLY A 527 -0.02 -0.21 -0.58
CA GLY A 527 -0.11 -0.30 0.87
C GLY A 527 -1.53 -0.22 1.42
N ASP A 528 -2.41 0.57 0.80
CA ASP A 528 -3.80 0.75 1.25
C ASP A 528 -4.83 0.54 0.14
N GLY A 529 -4.40 0.21 -1.07
CA GLY A 529 -5.26 0.03 -2.23
C GLY A 529 -5.94 1.31 -2.71
N GLU A 530 -5.58 2.48 -2.17
CA GLU A 530 -6.12 3.75 -2.65
C GLU A 530 -5.82 3.89 -4.14
N THR A 531 -6.87 4.14 -4.92
CA THR A 531 -6.78 4.18 -6.37
C THR A 531 -7.15 5.57 -6.86
N THR A 532 -6.23 6.21 -7.58
CA THR A 532 -6.48 7.44 -8.33
C THR A 532 -6.57 7.11 -9.81
N GLN A 533 -7.64 7.56 -10.48
CA GLN A 533 -7.78 7.38 -11.92
C GLN A 533 -7.15 8.56 -12.65
N LEU A 534 -6.19 8.28 -13.54
CA LEU A 534 -5.63 9.26 -14.47
C LEU A 534 -6.44 9.21 -15.79
N PRO A 535 -6.83 10.37 -16.34
CA PRO A 535 -7.51 10.42 -17.63
C PRO A 535 -6.54 9.97 -18.73
N THR A 536 -6.98 9.22 -19.74
CA THR A 536 -6.16 8.83 -20.91
C THR A 536 -6.26 9.82 -22.07
N GLY A 537 -7.13 10.83 -21.96
CA GLY A 537 -7.42 11.77 -23.04
C GLY A 537 -8.13 11.08 -24.22
N ASN A 538 -7.96 11.64 -25.42
CA ASN A 538 -8.61 11.17 -26.65
C ASN A 538 -7.82 10.09 -27.41
N LYS A 539 -6.60 9.75 -26.95
CA LYS A 539 -5.74 8.76 -27.60
C LYS A 539 -5.74 7.47 -26.80
N GLY A 540 -5.82 6.34 -27.51
CA GLY A 540 -5.61 5.02 -26.90
C GLY A 540 -4.14 4.86 -26.54
N LEU A 541 -3.87 4.33 -25.36
CA LEU A 541 -2.54 3.99 -24.86
C LEU A 541 -2.26 2.49 -25.10
N LYS A 542 -1.01 2.19 -25.43
CA LYS A 542 -0.50 0.83 -25.66
C LYS A 542 0.32 0.31 -24.48
N SER A 543 1.19 1.15 -23.92
CA SER A 543 2.08 0.80 -22.83
C SER A 543 2.39 2.00 -21.94
N LEU A 544 2.80 1.73 -20.71
CA LEU A 544 3.16 2.71 -19.70
C LEU A 544 4.59 2.49 -19.21
N THR A 545 5.26 3.57 -18.83
CA THR A 545 6.42 3.52 -17.93
C THR A 545 6.36 4.73 -16.99
N ALA A 546 6.97 4.62 -15.83
CA ALA A 546 6.99 5.71 -14.87
C ALA A 546 8.25 5.70 -14.01
N LEU A 547 8.63 6.89 -13.57
CA LEU A 547 9.66 7.12 -12.57
C LEU A 547 9.27 8.35 -11.75
N SER A 548 8.95 8.14 -10.49
CA SER A 548 8.56 9.20 -9.55
C SER A 548 7.34 9.98 -10.05
N ASP A 549 7.48 11.24 -10.41
CA ASP A 549 6.39 12.09 -10.92
C ASP A 549 6.20 12.01 -12.44
N ARG A 550 7.17 11.44 -13.15
CA ARG A 550 7.14 11.31 -14.61
C ARG A 550 6.44 10.02 -15.02
N VAL A 551 5.33 10.15 -15.73
CA VAL A 551 4.61 9.03 -16.34
C VAL A 551 4.60 9.22 -17.85
N LEU A 552 5.09 8.23 -18.57
CA LEU A 552 5.16 8.21 -20.02
C LEU A 552 4.29 7.08 -20.59
N ALA A 553 3.72 7.30 -21.77
CA ALA A 553 2.93 6.30 -22.46
C ALA A 553 3.22 6.29 -23.96
N ALA A 554 3.13 5.11 -24.58
CA ALA A 554 3.04 4.99 -26.03
C ALA A 554 1.58 4.94 -26.47
N THR A 555 1.26 5.48 -27.64
CA THR A 555 -0.10 5.41 -28.20
C THR A 555 -0.37 4.09 -28.94
N GLN A 556 -1.64 3.71 -29.05
CA GLN A 556 -2.07 2.45 -29.67
C GLN A 556 -1.98 2.46 -31.20
N ASP A 557 -2.19 3.61 -31.82
CA ASP A 557 -1.93 3.86 -33.25
C ASP A 557 -0.43 3.89 -33.57
N GLY A 558 0.41 3.96 -32.54
CA GLY A 558 1.86 4.09 -32.66
C GLY A 558 2.29 5.49 -33.10
N GLY A 559 3.59 5.72 -33.09
CA GLY A 559 4.17 6.97 -33.59
C GLY A 559 4.36 8.05 -32.54
N GLU A 560 3.75 7.94 -31.35
CA GLU A 560 3.87 8.98 -30.32
C GLU A 560 4.26 8.45 -28.94
N VAL A 561 5.05 9.26 -28.23
CA VAL A 561 5.30 9.14 -26.80
C VAL A 561 4.71 10.35 -26.09
N LEU A 562 3.84 10.08 -25.13
CA LEU A 562 3.15 11.08 -24.32
C LEU A 562 3.75 11.15 -22.92
N GLU A 563 3.78 12.33 -22.31
CA GLU A 563 4.05 12.54 -20.88
C GLU A 563 2.81 13.10 -20.19
N PHE A 564 2.43 12.49 -19.06
CA PHE A 564 1.34 12.98 -18.23
C PHE A 564 1.80 14.15 -17.36
N LYS A 565 1.11 15.28 -17.46
CA LYS A 565 1.35 16.47 -16.65
C LYS A 565 0.29 16.55 -15.55
N ARG A 566 0.72 16.35 -14.30
CA ARG A 566 -0.17 16.38 -13.12
C ARG A 566 -0.89 17.70 -12.92
N GLU A 567 -0.20 18.82 -13.14
CA GLU A 567 -0.76 20.16 -12.90
C GLU A 567 -1.97 20.42 -13.78
N SER A 568 -1.90 20.01 -15.06
CA SER A 568 -2.99 20.17 -16.03
C SER A 568 -3.88 18.93 -16.15
N GLN A 569 -3.56 17.83 -15.45
CA GLN A 569 -4.22 16.52 -15.59
C GLN A 569 -4.35 16.07 -17.06
N ALA A 570 -3.32 16.33 -17.86
CA ALA A 570 -3.36 16.12 -19.31
C ALA A 570 -2.11 15.40 -19.84
N TRP A 571 -2.28 14.66 -20.93
CA TRP A 571 -1.17 14.07 -21.69
C TRP A 571 -0.66 15.04 -22.73
N THR A 572 0.66 15.20 -22.79
CA THR A 572 1.37 16.07 -23.74
C THR A 572 2.30 15.24 -24.59
N SER A 573 2.33 15.48 -25.90
CA SER A 573 3.25 14.76 -26.78
C SER A 573 4.69 15.22 -26.52
N LYS A 574 5.60 14.26 -26.46
CA LYS A 574 7.04 14.46 -26.35
C LYS A 574 7.77 14.02 -27.61
N VAL A 575 7.21 13.04 -28.32
CA VAL A 575 7.69 12.61 -29.63
C VAL A 575 6.46 12.38 -30.49
N GLU A 576 6.42 13.01 -31.67
CA GLU A 576 5.24 13.04 -32.53
C GLU A 576 5.32 12.11 -33.75
N SER A 577 6.45 11.41 -33.95
CA SER A 577 6.62 10.48 -35.07
C SER A 577 7.51 9.29 -34.74
N ASP A 578 7.18 8.15 -35.36
CA ASP A 578 7.94 6.90 -35.36
C ASP A 578 8.31 6.36 -33.96
N ALA A 579 7.64 6.78 -32.88
CA ALA A 579 7.93 6.33 -31.53
C ALA A 579 7.03 5.15 -31.09
N ASP A 580 7.60 4.18 -30.38
CA ASP A 580 6.96 2.90 -30.08
C ASP A 580 6.75 2.61 -28.59
N SER A 581 7.78 2.74 -27.74
CA SER A 581 7.69 2.38 -26.33
C SER A 581 8.63 3.24 -25.49
N PRO A 582 8.13 4.02 -24.53
CA PRO A 582 8.97 4.69 -23.55
C PRO A 582 9.50 3.69 -22.52
N LEU A 583 10.69 3.96 -21.98
CA LEU A 583 11.27 3.19 -20.87
C LEU A 583 12.16 4.08 -19.98
N PHE A 584 12.33 3.65 -18.74
CA PHE A 584 13.34 4.17 -17.82
C PHE A 584 14.33 3.05 -17.47
N PRO A 585 15.53 3.37 -16.96
CA PRO A 585 16.39 2.36 -16.33
C PRO A 585 15.65 1.57 -15.24
N LEU A 586 15.92 0.27 -15.09
CA LEU A 586 15.23 -0.72 -14.23
C LEU A 586 13.81 -1.13 -14.65
N GLY A 587 13.36 -0.74 -15.84
CA GLY A 587 12.05 -1.11 -16.36
C GLY A 587 11.44 -0.01 -17.21
#